data_AF-A0A943ALE0-F1
#
_entry.id   AF-A0A943ALE0-F1
#
_cell.length_a   1.000
_cell.length_b   1.000
_cell.length_c   1.000
_cell.angle_alpha   90.00
_cell.angle_beta   90.00
_cell.angle_gamma   90.00
#
_symmetry.space_group_name_H-M   'P 1'
#
loop_
_entity.id
_entity.type
_entity.pdbx_description
1 polymer ?
#
loop_
_entity_poly.entity_id
_entity_poly.type
_entity_poly.pdbx_seq_one_letter_code
_entity_poly.pdbx_strand_id
1 'polypeptide(L)'
;MRINFRIILLALPLVFGACSDSSDADTRPATETISVSVGSGPKIDIEAEDRSRTQLGEDGVSVKWASDDQIALWAVNSRSETAFSKQVFKLYHYNAEYNTARFTGDITPMPEDTYTYYAVSPVPPESDGTQATYEIPAVQNGDFNGDWDVMVAEPVKAAALEKNDTGETVQFQFRHKVHVLKIRIPKNDLGEKVSEITLAFPQPVTGRMTVDAADPDAAPTLTGGDNTLTLRFDTPKDAGDAVFAVIAPIELTADQAVTITAICEAGESEPRDIAGKHFSEGHTTPIAYHIPAIGRYYTRLNFSLPADKGTATLGETVEKITLTAPEGSLFDNGTNVRQFTPDAEGKYTMVLKPSWTDNLSGKTVTVQYESESAVVSNTLTMPQITESGSNDITFSVPYLLAEDFSSINQNAGDYDNPEVGGTTIANGDGTAIDLSRWGLSAAGWTAARVGVAAGKAVRICARVENQSVKSNIYKARIDSAPFSGIKSGKSVKVTVSFNYKGGRWSIERNWKGANIGPGNGNAIYSCGYTQESGWQTGSTAIPNLCINNATIPGTEGNDRNQNQNYDDISNTASFTIPAAANTTRASWMVSSTTTTAPFWGFNGNYWLYLDNIKVSIVNE
;
A
#
# COMPACT_ATOMS: atom_id res chain seq x y z
N MET A 1 -1.00 -21.77 57.06
CA MET A 1 -2.12 -21.88 58.02
C MET A 1 -3.41 -21.84 57.21
N ARG A 2 -4.11 -22.98 57.06
CA ARG A 2 -5.44 -23.02 56.43
C ARG A 2 -6.45 -22.37 57.36
N ILE A 3 -7.42 -21.62 56.83
CA ILE A 3 -8.81 -21.53 57.33
C ILE A 3 -9.66 -20.83 56.24
N ASN A 4 -10.74 -21.50 55.84
CA ASN A 4 -11.87 -20.94 55.10
C ASN A 4 -12.65 -19.96 55.97
N PHE A 5 -13.26 -18.90 55.43
CA PHE A 5 -14.48 -18.34 56.01
C PHE A 5 -15.43 -17.69 54.99
N ARG A 6 -16.72 -17.88 55.28
CA ARG A 6 -17.93 -17.56 54.51
C ARG A 6 -18.32 -16.07 54.58
N ILE A 7 -18.89 -15.59 53.47
CA ILE A 7 -20.17 -14.84 53.28
C ILE A 7 -20.73 -14.04 54.48
N ILE A 8 -21.10 -12.77 54.23
CA ILE A 8 -22.38 -12.05 54.50
C ILE A 8 -22.15 -10.55 54.18
N LEU A 9 -22.70 -10.01 53.07
CA LEU A 9 -23.94 -9.22 52.94
C LEU A 9 -23.96 -7.88 53.72
N LEU A 10 -24.07 -6.75 52.99
CA LEU A 10 -24.82 -5.58 53.45
C LEU A 10 -25.13 -4.62 52.30
N ALA A 11 -26.43 -4.37 52.13
CA ALA A 11 -27.06 -3.45 51.20
C ALA A 11 -27.01 -2.00 51.71
N LEU A 12 -27.20 -1.04 50.81
CA LEU A 12 -27.80 0.26 51.14
C LEU A 12 -28.85 0.66 50.08
N PRO A 13 -30.06 1.11 50.48
CA PRO A 13 -31.15 1.45 49.54
C PRO A 13 -31.74 2.88 49.71
N LEU A 14 -32.73 3.19 48.84
CA LEU A 14 -33.80 4.21 48.94
C LEU A 14 -33.41 5.67 48.59
N VAL A 15 -34.23 6.47 47.87
CA VAL A 15 -35.63 6.85 48.13
C VAL A 15 -36.30 7.53 46.89
N PHE A 16 -37.48 7.03 46.51
CA PHE A 16 -38.80 7.65 46.13
C PHE A 16 -38.91 8.89 45.20
N GLY A 17 -39.97 9.11 44.40
CA GLY A 17 -41.33 8.56 44.18
C GLY A 17 -42.11 9.59 43.31
N ALA A 18 -43.13 9.32 42.48
CA ALA A 18 -44.48 8.79 42.75
C ALA A 18 -45.24 8.54 41.40
N CYS A 19 -45.88 7.39 41.17
CA CYS A 19 -47.35 7.04 41.24
C CYS A 19 -48.19 7.53 40.03
N SER A 20 -49.12 6.79 39.42
CA SER A 20 -49.79 5.47 39.60
C SER A 20 -50.31 5.02 38.21
N ASP A 21 -50.52 3.74 37.86
CA ASP A 21 -51.59 2.85 38.34
C ASP A 21 -51.20 1.37 38.15
N SER A 22 -51.69 0.53 39.06
CA SER A 22 -51.64 -0.93 38.99
C SER A 22 -52.79 -1.48 38.15
N SER A 23 -52.50 -2.40 37.23
CA SER A 23 -53.45 -3.48 36.89
C SER A 23 -52.70 -4.65 36.27
N ASP A 24 -52.83 -5.78 36.96
CA ASP A 24 -52.73 -7.15 36.49
C ASP A 24 -51.39 -7.73 36.03
N ALA A 25 -51.13 -8.91 36.58
CA ALA A 25 -50.14 -9.85 36.09
C ALA A 25 -50.27 -9.99 34.57
N ASP A 26 -49.18 -9.73 33.84
CA ASP A 26 -49.07 -10.20 32.46
C ASP A 26 -48.88 -11.71 32.51
N THR A 27 -49.99 -12.42 32.68
CA THR A 27 -50.15 -13.83 32.34
C THR A 27 -50.18 -13.95 30.83
N ARG A 28 -49.08 -13.60 30.16
CA ARG A 28 -48.80 -14.13 28.83
C ARG A 28 -48.02 -15.42 29.02
N PRO A 29 -48.61 -16.60 28.74
CA PRO A 29 -47.81 -17.81 28.68
C PRO A 29 -46.71 -17.57 27.66
N ALA A 30 -45.47 -17.91 28.00
CA ALA A 30 -44.48 -18.20 26.98
C ALA A 30 -45.17 -19.19 26.03
N THR A 31 -45.28 -18.84 24.75
CA THR A 31 -45.80 -19.76 23.73
C THR A 31 -44.89 -20.99 23.78
N GLU A 32 -45.31 -22.04 24.49
CA GLU A 32 -44.51 -23.25 24.65
C GLU A 32 -44.28 -23.82 23.27
N THR A 33 -43.03 -23.80 22.80
CA THR A 33 -42.64 -24.48 21.57
C THR A 33 -42.48 -25.97 21.87
N ILE A 34 -42.79 -26.80 20.87
CA ILE A 34 -42.54 -28.23 20.88
C ILE A 34 -41.37 -28.53 19.97
N SER A 35 -40.48 -29.42 20.41
CA SER A 35 -39.43 -29.96 19.56
C SER A 35 -40.01 -31.11 18.73
N VAL A 36 -39.90 -30.97 17.41
CA VAL A 36 -40.44 -31.93 16.44
C VAL A 36 -39.33 -32.37 15.49
N SER A 37 -39.58 -33.46 14.76
CA SER A 37 -38.61 -33.99 13.81
C SER A 37 -39.24 -34.26 12.46
N VAL A 38 -38.42 -34.12 11.43
CA VAL A 38 -38.74 -34.50 10.06
C VAL A 38 -37.60 -35.35 9.51
N GLY A 39 -37.91 -36.24 8.59
CA GLY A 39 -36.92 -37.04 7.87
C GLY A 39 -36.61 -36.45 6.49
N SER A 40 -35.45 -36.80 5.96
CA SER A 40 -35.21 -36.91 4.53
C SER A 40 -35.36 -38.38 4.12
N GLY A 41 -36.23 -38.65 3.15
CA GLY A 41 -36.45 -40.00 2.62
C GLY A 41 -35.22 -40.54 1.88
N PRO A 42 -35.21 -41.82 1.47
CA PRO A 42 -34.04 -42.51 0.90
C PRO A 42 -33.58 -42.00 -0.47
N LYS A 43 -34.30 -41.00 -1.03
CA LYS A 43 -34.11 -40.41 -2.35
C LYS A 43 -33.66 -38.96 -2.19
N ILE A 44 -32.35 -38.75 -2.20
CA ILE A 44 -31.79 -37.58 -2.87
C ILE A 44 -31.78 -38.00 -4.34
N ASP A 45 -32.85 -37.65 -5.06
CA ASP A 45 -33.09 -38.18 -6.41
C ASP A 45 -32.03 -37.66 -7.39
N ILE A 46 -31.19 -38.57 -7.92
CA ILE A 46 -30.27 -38.32 -9.02
C ILE A 46 -30.50 -39.44 -10.04
N GLU A 47 -31.05 -39.12 -11.21
CA GLU A 47 -31.00 -40.05 -12.34
C GLU A 47 -29.54 -40.17 -12.82
N ALA A 48 -29.06 -41.40 -13.02
CA ALA A 48 -27.67 -41.68 -13.44
C ALA A 48 -27.38 -41.04 -14.82
N GLU A 49 -26.20 -40.46 -15.10
CA GLU A 49 -24.84 -40.93 -14.82
C GLU A 49 -23.95 -39.78 -14.28
N ASP A 50 -23.28 -40.04 -13.14
CA ASP A 50 -22.16 -39.28 -12.55
C ASP A 50 -22.43 -37.98 -11.73
N ARG A 51 -23.20 -38.17 -10.64
CA ARG A 51 -22.94 -37.77 -9.23
C ARG A 51 -22.62 -36.30 -8.92
N SER A 52 -23.65 -35.53 -8.52
CA SER A 52 -23.55 -34.36 -7.64
C SER A 52 -23.54 -34.78 -6.16
N ARG A 53 -23.02 -33.96 -5.24
CA ARG A 53 -23.12 -34.18 -3.78
C ARG A 53 -22.97 -32.90 -2.94
N THR A 54 -23.78 -32.75 -1.90
CA THR A 54 -23.35 -32.23 -0.59
C THR A 54 -22.42 -33.24 0.12
N GLN A 55 -21.25 -32.74 0.54
CA GLN A 55 -20.01 -33.43 0.98
C GLN A 55 -19.67 -34.81 0.37
N LEU A 56 -18.58 -34.90 -0.39
CA LEU A 56 -17.90 -36.15 -0.80
C LEU A 56 -17.51 -36.99 0.44
N GLY A 57 -18.08 -38.19 0.53
CA GLY A 57 -17.62 -39.21 1.46
C GLY A 57 -16.24 -39.70 1.05
N GLU A 58 -15.53 -40.37 1.97
CA GLU A 58 -14.16 -40.86 1.74
C GLU A 58 -14.00 -41.76 0.50
N ASP A 59 -15.11 -42.34 0.02
CA ASP A 59 -15.16 -43.14 -1.20
C ASP A 59 -15.00 -42.32 -2.49
N GLY A 60 -15.23 -41.00 -2.43
CA GLY A 60 -15.21 -40.09 -3.58
C GLY A 60 -16.49 -40.15 -4.43
N VAL A 61 -17.58 -40.77 -3.92
CA VAL A 61 -18.70 -41.18 -4.77
C VAL A 61 -20.14 -41.21 -4.15
N SER A 62 -20.41 -41.47 -2.86
CA SER A 62 -21.80 -41.45 -2.25
C SER A 62 -22.55 -40.07 -2.30
N VAL A 63 -23.61 -39.68 -1.54
CA VAL A 63 -24.06 -38.26 -1.21
C VAL A 63 -24.38 -38.22 0.28
N LYS A 64 -24.00 -37.19 1.07
CA LYS A 64 -24.28 -37.15 2.52
C LYS A 64 -24.51 -35.71 2.97
N TRP A 65 -25.52 -35.51 3.82
CA TRP A 65 -25.60 -34.30 4.62
C TRP A 65 -24.27 -34.09 5.40
N ALA A 66 -24.00 -32.87 5.83
CA ALA A 66 -22.96 -32.51 6.77
C ALA A 66 -23.56 -32.34 8.18
N SER A 67 -22.76 -32.55 9.22
CA SER A 67 -23.22 -32.53 10.63
C SER A 67 -23.91 -31.22 11.05
N ASP A 68 -23.62 -30.13 10.35
CA ASP A 68 -24.08 -28.77 10.60
C ASP A 68 -25.15 -28.29 9.59
N ASP A 69 -25.59 -29.15 8.68
CA ASP A 69 -26.60 -28.80 7.69
C ASP A 69 -27.93 -28.40 8.33
N GLN A 70 -28.56 -27.42 7.70
CA GLN A 70 -29.84 -26.86 8.11
C GLN A 70 -30.77 -26.74 6.90
N ILE A 71 -32.04 -26.93 7.16
CA ILE A 71 -33.12 -26.77 6.18
C ILE A 71 -34.13 -25.75 6.70
N ALA A 72 -34.78 -25.03 5.79
CA ALA A 72 -35.89 -24.15 6.12
C ALA A 72 -37.19 -24.80 5.70
N LEU A 73 -38.18 -24.82 6.60
CA LEU A 73 -39.49 -25.42 6.37
C LEU A 73 -40.62 -24.38 6.41
N TRP A 74 -41.66 -24.66 5.64
CA TRP A 74 -42.95 -23.99 5.69
C TRP A 74 -44.05 -25.03 5.88
N ALA A 75 -45.12 -24.66 6.58
CA ALA A 75 -46.31 -25.49 6.70
C ALA A 75 -47.56 -24.66 6.40
N VAL A 76 -48.36 -25.13 5.45
CA VAL A 76 -49.61 -24.48 5.03
C VAL A 76 -50.77 -25.43 5.25
N ASN A 77 -51.80 -24.98 5.94
CA ASN A 77 -52.96 -25.80 6.31
C ASN A 77 -53.95 -25.98 5.15
N SER A 78 -55.01 -26.74 5.38
CA SER A 78 -56.03 -27.04 4.35
C SER A 78 -56.80 -25.81 3.84
N ARG A 79 -56.74 -24.68 4.58
CA ARG A 79 -57.34 -23.38 4.24
C ARG A 79 -56.35 -22.40 3.59
N SER A 80 -55.16 -22.87 3.22
CA SER A 80 -54.07 -22.05 2.68
C SER A 80 -53.51 -21.01 3.65
N GLU A 81 -53.68 -21.22 4.95
CA GLU A 81 -53.09 -20.38 6.00
C GLU A 81 -51.72 -20.94 6.42
N THR A 82 -50.73 -20.06 6.56
CA THR A 82 -49.37 -20.46 6.98
C THR A 82 -49.32 -20.69 8.49
N ALA A 83 -48.97 -21.91 8.91
CA ALA A 83 -48.78 -22.26 10.32
C ALA A 83 -47.40 -21.80 10.84
N PHE A 84 -46.37 -21.99 10.03
CA PHE A 84 -45.04 -21.40 10.22
C PHE A 84 -44.35 -21.23 8.87
N SER A 85 -43.42 -20.28 8.81
CA SER A 85 -42.72 -19.88 7.58
C SER A 85 -41.21 -19.82 7.84
N LYS A 86 -40.42 -20.36 6.92
CA LYS A 86 -38.94 -20.39 6.99
C LYS A 86 -38.42 -20.84 8.36
N GLN A 87 -39.07 -21.83 8.97
CA GLN A 87 -38.63 -22.36 10.24
C GLN A 87 -37.38 -23.20 10.04
N VAL A 88 -36.32 -22.91 10.79
CA VAL A 88 -35.05 -23.61 10.68
C VAL A 88 -35.10 -24.93 11.43
N PHE A 89 -34.69 -25.99 10.74
CA PHE A 89 -34.49 -27.33 11.27
C PHE A 89 -33.03 -27.74 11.05
N LYS A 90 -32.40 -28.30 12.08
CA LYS A 90 -30.98 -28.68 12.05
C LYS A 90 -30.83 -30.18 12.00
N LEU A 91 -29.80 -30.66 11.30
CA LEU A 91 -29.48 -32.08 11.29
C LEU A 91 -29.22 -32.57 12.72
N TYR A 92 -29.90 -33.66 13.11
CA TYR A 92 -29.81 -34.25 14.43
C TYR A 92 -29.07 -35.60 14.41
N HIS A 93 -29.42 -36.50 13.49
CA HIS A 93 -28.67 -37.74 13.26
C HIS A 93 -28.92 -38.34 11.87
N TYR A 94 -28.00 -39.19 11.43
CA TYR A 94 -28.22 -40.15 10.34
C TYR A 94 -28.89 -41.40 10.89
N ASN A 95 -29.89 -41.92 10.19
CA ASN A 95 -30.46 -43.23 10.52
C ASN A 95 -29.50 -44.36 10.11
N ALA A 96 -29.86 -45.61 10.44
CA ALA A 96 -29.02 -46.80 10.25
C ALA A 96 -28.55 -47.05 8.80
N GLU A 97 -29.27 -46.50 7.81
CA GLU A 97 -28.83 -46.41 6.43
C GLU A 97 -28.45 -44.94 6.12
N TYR A 98 -27.24 -44.71 5.60
CA TYR A 98 -26.65 -43.37 5.37
C TYR A 98 -27.48 -42.42 4.47
N ASN A 99 -28.57 -42.91 3.87
CA ASN A 99 -29.46 -42.22 2.93
C ASN A 99 -30.72 -41.61 3.58
N THR A 100 -30.92 -41.74 4.89
CA THR A 100 -32.04 -41.07 5.59
C THR A 100 -31.51 -40.27 6.78
N ALA A 101 -31.84 -38.98 6.83
CA ALA A 101 -31.37 -38.05 7.84
C ALA A 101 -32.55 -37.45 8.61
N ARG A 102 -32.36 -37.19 9.90
CA ARG A 102 -33.38 -36.58 10.74
C ARG A 102 -33.00 -35.15 11.08
N PHE A 103 -33.92 -34.22 10.83
CA PHE A 103 -33.78 -32.83 11.20
C PHE A 103 -34.74 -32.48 12.34
N THR A 104 -34.28 -31.68 13.29
CA THR A 104 -35.06 -31.23 14.44
C THR A 104 -35.22 -29.73 14.46
N GLY A 105 -36.40 -29.25 14.83
CA GLY A 105 -36.70 -27.84 14.97
C GLY A 105 -37.77 -27.61 16.03
N ASP A 106 -37.85 -26.38 16.53
CA ASP A 106 -38.83 -25.98 17.53
C ASP A 106 -39.94 -25.15 16.86
N ILE A 107 -41.19 -25.57 17.03
CA ILE A 107 -42.37 -24.89 16.48
C ILE A 107 -43.43 -24.65 17.56
N THR A 108 -44.33 -23.71 17.31
CA THR A 108 -45.57 -23.62 18.09
C THR A 108 -46.45 -24.84 17.80
N PRO A 109 -47.14 -25.43 18.81
CA PRO A 109 -48.10 -26.49 18.59
C PRO A 109 -49.10 -26.17 17.48
N MET A 110 -49.24 -27.11 16.55
CA MET A 110 -50.09 -26.98 15.38
C MET A 110 -51.50 -27.52 15.72
N PRO A 111 -52.59 -26.83 15.34
CA PRO A 111 -53.94 -27.39 15.42
C PRO A 111 -54.08 -28.69 14.62
N GLU A 112 -55.05 -29.53 14.98
CA GLU A 112 -55.39 -30.71 14.19
C GLU A 112 -55.92 -30.29 12.81
N ASP A 113 -55.14 -30.55 11.77
CA ASP A 113 -55.47 -30.34 10.36
C ASP A 113 -54.53 -31.19 9.49
N THR A 114 -54.78 -31.24 8.19
CA THR A 114 -53.81 -31.68 7.19
C THR A 114 -53.01 -30.48 6.68
N TYR A 115 -51.68 -30.61 6.69
CA TYR A 115 -50.76 -29.59 6.25
C TYR A 115 -49.99 -30.05 5.02
N THR A 116 -49.67 -29.11 4.14
CA THR A 116 -48.65 -29.27 3.11
C THR A 116 -47.36 -28.65 3.62
N TYR A 117 -46.32 -29.46 3.71
CA TYR A 117 -45.00 -29.08 4.16
C TYR A 117 -44.07 -28.87 2.97
N TYR A 118 -43.34 -27.76 2.98
CA TYR A 118 -42.32 -27.41 1.98
C TYR A 118 -40.97 -27.29 2.67
N ALA A 119 -39.89 -27.62 1.97
CA ALA A 119 -38.55 -27.44 2.51
C ALA A 119 -37.53 -27.06 1.43
N VAL A 120 -36.52 -26.30 1.84
CA VAL A 120 -35.34 -26.00 1.03
C VAL A 120 -34.07 -26.17 1.86
N SER A 121 -32.96 -26.37 1.17
CA SER A 121 -31.61 -26.40 1.74
C SER A 121 -30.63 -25.67 0.81
N PRO A 122 -29.60 -25.00 1.34
CA PRO A 122 -29.46 -24.59 2.74
C PRO A 122 -30.57 -23.61 3.16
N VAL A 123 -30.58 -23.19 4.42
CA VAL A 123 -31.49 -22.13 4.88
C VAL A 123 -31.24 -20.86 4.05
N PRO A 124 -32.25 -20.31 3.35
CA PRO A 124 -32.03 -19.19 2.46
C PRO A 124 -31.74 -17.92 3.28
N PRO A 125 -30.82 -17.05 2.85
CA PRO A 125 -30.64 -15.73 3.44
C PRO A 125 -31.94 -14.91 3.43
N GLU A 126 -32.67 -14.95 2.31
CA GLU A 126 -33.86 -14.14 2.07
C GLU A 126 -35.01 -15.02 1.56
N SER A 127 -36.24 -14.70 1.94
CA SER A 127 -37.44 -15.33 1.37
C SER A 127 -38.63 -14.39 1.36
N ASP A 128 -39.47 -14.49 0.33
CA ASP A 128 -40.80 -13.87 0.25
C ASP A 128 -41.85 -14.98 0.04
N GLY A 129 -42.69 -15.22 1.04
CA GLY A 129 -43.52 -16.43 1.08
C GLY A 129 -42.67 -17.70 1.02
N THR A 130 -42.90 -18.54 0.01
CA THR A 130 -42.14 -19.76 -0.29
C THR A 130 -41.01 -19.54 -1.29
N GLN A 131 -40.88 -18.34 -1.87
CA GLN A 131 -39.75 -18.01 -2.74
C GLN A 131 -38.51 -17.79 -1.89
N ALA A 132 -37.49 -18.61 -2.11
CA ALA A 132 -36.22 -18.60 -1.40
C ALA A 132 -35.12 -18.07 -2.34
N THR A 133 -34.33 -17.10 -1.88
CA THR A 133 -33.28 -16.47 -2.69
C THR A 133 -31.89 -16.70 -2.10
N TYR A 134 -30.94 -17.06 -2.98
CA TYR A 134 -29.55 -17.41 -2.69
C TYR A 134 -28.60 -16.60 -3.57
N GLU A 135 -27.36 -16.42 -3.12
CA GLU A 135 -26.29 -15.85 -3.92
C GLU A 135 -25.39 -16.98 -4.44
N ILE A 136 -25.26 -17.09 -5.76
CA ILE A 136 -24.25 -17.95 -6.41
C ILE A 136 -23.06 -17.05 -6.77
N PRO A 137 -21.93 -17.13 -6.07
CA PRO A 137 -20.86 -16.15 -6.22
C PRO A 137 -20.09 -16.34 -7.53
N ALA A 138 -19.75 -15.21 -8.17
CA ALA A 138 -18.91 -15.16 -9.37
C ALA A 138 -17.43 -15.52 -9.10
N VAL A 139 -17.00 -15.50 -7.83
CA VAL A 139 -15.67 -15.94 -7.41
C VAL A 139 -15.80 -17.08 -6.41
N GLN A 140 -15.21 -18.23 -6.73
CA GLN A 140 -15.24 -19.45 -5.92
C GLN A 140 -13.81 -19.95 -5.70
N ASN A 141 -13.57 -20.77 -4.68
CA ASN A 141 -12.22 -21.22 -4.33
C ASN A 141 -11.80 -22.54 -4.99
N GLY A 142 -12.67 -23.14 -5.80
CA GLY A 142 -12.43 -24.42 -6.46
C GLY A 142 -12.71 -25.65 -5.60
N ASP A 143 -13.05 -25.48 -4.32
CA ASP A 143 -13.59 -26.55 -3.49
C ASP A 143 -15.11 -26.55 -3.60
N PHE A 144 -15.73 -27.72 -3.44
CA PHE A 144 -17.19 -27.79 -3.39
C PHE A 144 -17.70 -27.18 -2.07
N ASN A 145 -18.59 -26.19 -2.18
CA ASN A 145 -19.23 -25.56 -1.02
C ASN A 145 -20.72 -25.93 -0.98
N GLY A 146 -21.13 -26.65 0.07
CA GLY A 146 -22.52 -27.05 0.29
C GLY A 146 -23.47 -25.86 0.51
N ASP A 147 -22.96 -24.70 0.95
CA ASP A 147 -23.77 -23.48 1.11
C ASP A 147 -24.31 -22.94 -0.22
N TRP A 148 -23.72 -23.35 -1.34
CA TRP A 148 -24.17 -22.95 -2.68
C TRP A 148 -25.01 -24.05 -3.35
N ASP A 149 -25.16 -25.21 -2.73
CA ASP A 149 -25.90 -26.35 -3.27
C ASP A 149 -27.39 -26.26 -2.93
N VAL A 150 -28.08 -25.40 -3.66
CA VAL A 150 -29.51 -25.14 -3.44
C VAL A 150 -30.34 -26.36 -3.80
N MET A 151 -31.20 -26.80 -2.89
CA MET A 151 -32.12 -27.91 -3.06
C MET A 151 -33.54 -27.52 -2.63
N VAL A 152 -34.54 -28.06 -3.33
CA VAL A 152 -35.97 -27.90 -3.00
C VAL A 152 -36.58 -29.28 -2.80
N ALA A 153 -37.39 -29.43 -1.75
CA ALA A 153 -38.07 -30.68 -1.46
C ALA A 153 -39.41 -30.83 -2.18
N GLU A 154 -39.79 -32.06 -2.51
CA GLU A 154 -41.16 -32.38 -2.89
C GLU A 154 -42.13 -32.06 -1.74
N PRO A 155 -43.27 -31.37 -2.01
CA PRO A 155 -44.27 -31.08 -1.00
C PRO A 155 -44.85 -32.33 -0.35
N VAL A 156 -44.84 -32.39 0.97
CA VAL A 156 -45.38 -33.52 1.73
C VAL A 156 -46.70 -33.14 2.37
N LYS A 157 -47.77 -33.91 2.11
CA LYS A 157 -49.05 -33.76 2.81
C LYS A 157 -49.13 -34.71 3.99
N ALA A 158 -49.24 -34.18 5.20
CA ALA A 158 -49.28 -34.96 6.42
C ALA A 158 -50.15 -34.29 7.50
N ALA A 159 -50.42 -35.00 8.59
CA ALA A 159 -51.04 -34.43 9.77
C ALA A 159 -50.12 -33.41 10.47
N ALA A 160 -50.68 -32.66 11.41
CA ALA A 160 -49.94 -31.74 12.27
C ALA A 160 -48.71 -32.41 12.93
N LEU A 161 -47.57 -31.72 12.99
CA LEU A 161 -46.37 -32.22 13.67
C LEU A 161 -46.58 -32.15 15.19
N GLU A 162 -46.35 -33.26 15.87
CA GLU A 162 -46.57 -33.40 17.31
C GLU A 162 -45.26 -33.52 18.10
N LYS A 163 -45.34 -33.25 19.40
CA LYS A 163 -44.20 -33.38 20.31
C LYS A 163 -43.69 -34.83 20.30
N ASN A 164 -42.39 -35.01 20.12
CA ASN A 164 -41.72 -36.31 19.98
C ASN A 164 -42.01 -37.07 18.67
N ASP A 165 -42.46 -36.39 17.60
CA ASP A 165 -42.50 -36.98 16.26
C ASP A 165 -41.16 -37.66 15.95
N THR A 166 -41.20 -38.88 15.43
CA THR A 166 -40.02 -39.69 15.11
C THR A 166 -39.31 -39.23 13.83
N GLY A 167 -39.90 -38.30 13.09
CA GLY A 167 -39.48 -37.88 11.76
C GLY A 167 -40.10 -38.75 10.65
N GLU A 168 -40.98 -39.70 10.98
CA GLU A 168 -41.63 -40.58 10.01
C GLU A 168 -42.89 -39.95 9.39
N THR A 169 -43.50 -38.97 10.08
CA THR A 169 -44.71 -38.27 9.62
C THR A 169 -44.45 -37.42 8.38
N VAL A 170 -43.31 -36.73 8.34
CA VAL A 170 -42.89 -35.89 7.21
C VAL A 170 -41.51 -36.34 6.75
N GLN A 171 -41.44 -36.78 5.49
CA GLN A 171 -40.23 -37.32 4.86
C GLN A 171 -40.00 -36.60 3.53
N PHE A 172 -39.04 -35.68 3.50
CA PHE A 172 -38.75 -34.87 2.33
C PHE A 172 -37.87 -35.60 1.31
N GLN A 173 -38.14 -35.37 0.03
CA GLN A 173 -37.26 -35.78 -1.08
C GLN A 173 -36.73 -34.52 -1.74
N PHE A 174 -35.42 -34.28 -1.66
CA PHE A 174 -34.80 -33.06 -2.17
C PHE A 174 -34.30 -33.25 -3.60
N ARG A 175 -34.45 -32.18 -4.39
CA ARG A 175 -33.90 -32.04 -5.74
C ARG A 175 -32.97 -30.82 -5.79
N HIS A 176 -31.80 -31.01 -6.37
CA HIS A 176 -30.82 -29.95 -6.58
C HIS A 176 -31.29 -28.97 -7.67
N LYS A 177 -31.09 -27.68 -7.42
CA LYS A 177 -31.48 -26.55 -8.28
C LYS A 177 -30.30 -25.85 -8.93
N VAL A 178 -29.07 -26.24 -8.61
CA VAL A 178 -27.84 -25.76 -9.24
C VAL A 178 -27.27 -26.79 -10.21
N HIS A 179 -26.32 -26.37 -11.05
CA HIS A 179 -25.46 -27.28 -11.82
C HIS A 179 -24.02 -27.20 -11.31
N VAL A 180 -23.33 -28.34 -11.25
CA VAL A 180 -21.94 -28.40 -10.78
C VAL A 180 -21.00 -28.71 -11.94
N LEU A 181 -19.87 -28.02 -12.00
CA LEU A 181 -18.78 -28.32 -12.92
C LEU A 181 -17.66 -29.01 -12.15
N LYS A 182 -17.22 -30.18 -12.61
CA LYS A 182 -16.05 -30.88 -12.07
C LYS A 182 -14.92 -30.79 -13.07
N ILE A 183 -14.01 -29.85 -12.85
CA ILE A 183 -12.88 -29.58 -13.75
C ILE A 183 -11.68 -30.37 -13.27
N ARG A 184 -11.29 -31.40 -14.03
CA ARG A 184 -10.03 -32.13 -13.83
C ARG A 184 -8.95 -31.46 -14.68
N ILE A 185 -7.72 -31.46 -14.18
CA ILE A 185 -6.54 -30.96 -14.89
C ILE A 185 -5.67 -32.16 -15.26
N PRO A 186 -5.85 -32.82 -16.42
CA PRO A 186 -5.04 -33.98 -16.78
C PRO A 186 -3.61 -33.58 -17.15
N LYS A 187 -3.43 -32.34 -17.63
CA LYS A 187 -2.15 -31.81 -18.12
C LYS A 187 -2.09 -30.31 -17.87
N ASN A 188 -0.91 -29.82 -17.50
CA ASN A 188 -0.60 -28.41 -17.31
C ASN A 188 0.63 -28.01 -18.14
N ASP A 189 0.43 -27.19 -19.18
CA ASP A 189 1.51 -26.69 -20.05
C ASP A 189 1.93 -25.23 -19.72
N LEU A 190 1.41 -24.60 -18.67
CA LEU A 190 1.78 -23.22 -18.27
C LEU A 190 3.25 -23.07 -17.87
N GLY A 191 3.90 -24.16 -17.45
CA GLY A 191 5.25 -24.15 -16.91
C GLY A 191 5.33 -23.87 -15.41
N GLU A 192 4.20 -23.51 -14.78
CA GLU A 192 4.05 -23.30 -13.35
C GLU A 192 2.63 -23.67 -12.88
N LYS A 193 2.41 -23.66 -11.56
CA LYS A 193 1.11 -24.02 -10.98
C LYS A 193 0.05 -22.97 -11.29
N VAL A 194 -1.19 -23.42 -11.43
CA VAL A 194 -2.36 -22.61 -11.75
C VAL A 194 -2.88 -21.95 -10.46
N SER A 195 -2.97 -20.63 -10.44
CA SER A 195 -3.54 -19.87 -9.32
C SER A 195 -5.02 -19.55 -9.49
N GLU A 196 -5.48 -19.42 -10.74
CA GLU A 196 -6.87 -19.09 -11.04
C GLU A 196 -7.32 -19.75 -12.37
N ILE A 197 -8.60 -20.11 -12.47
CA ILE A 197 -9.25 -20.53 -13.72
C ILE A 197 -10.48 -19.65 -13.92
N THR A 198 -10.60 -19.04 -15.10
CA THR A 198 -11.80 -18.28 -15.48
C THR A 198 -12.61 -19.05 -16.51
N LEU A 199 -13.93 -19.01 -16.38
CA LEU A 199 -14.90 -19.53 -17.35
C LEU A 199 -15.82 -18.38 -17.77
N ALA A 200 -15.71 -17.97 -19.03
CA ALA A 200 -16.58 -16.96 -19.63
C ALA A 200 -17.70 -17.66 -20.39
N PHE A 201 -18.92 -17.52 -19.87
CA PHE A 201 -20.15 -18.00 -20.46
C PHE A 201 -20.76 -16.91 -21.38
N PRO A 202 -21.56 -17.31 -22.39
CA PRO A 202 -22.25 -16.36 -23.26
C PRO A 202 -23.49 -15.72 -22.60
N GLN A 203 -23.94 -16.24 -21.45
CA GLN A 203 -25.03 -15.65 -20.65
C GLN A 203 -24.71 -15.80 -19.16
N PRO A 204 -25.40 -15.06 -18.27
CA PRO A 204 -25.15 -15.12 -16.84
C PRO A 204 -25.36 -16.50 -16.21
N VAL A 205 -24.45 -16.90 -15.32
CA VAL A 205 -24.48 -18.19 -14.61
C VAL A 205 -24.23 -18.07 -13.10
N THR A 206 -23.89 -16.87 -12.62
CA THR A 206 -23.73 -16.53 -11.21
C THR A 206 -24.58 -15.30 -10.88
N GLY A 207 -24.88 -15.07 -9.60
CA GLY A 207 -25.71 -13.96 -9.13
C GLY A 207 -26.83 -14.43 -8.20
N ARG A 208 -27.90 -13.63 -8.11
CA ARG A 208 -29.03 -13.90 -7.21
C ARG A 208 -30.00 -14.90 -7.82
N MET A 209 -30.01 -16.11 -7.28
CA MET A 209 -30.86 -17.22 -7.72
C MET A 209 -32.07 -17.39 -6.80
N THR A 210 -33.27 -17.43 -7.36
CA THR A 210 -34.52 -17.63 -6.62
C THR A 210 -35.21 -18.92 -7.05
N VAL A 211 -35.64 -19.72 -6.07
CA VAL A 211 -36.40 -20.97 -6.22
C VAL A 211 -37.69 -20.89 -5.40
N ASP A 212 -38.73 -21.64 -5.77
CA ASP A 212 -39.97 -21.70 -5.00
C ASP A 212 -40.08 -23.03 -4.25
N ALA A 213 -40.15 -22.98 -2.92
CA ALA A 213 -40.30 -24.17 -2.08
C ALA A 213 -41.62 -24.92 -2.33
N ALA A 214 -42.65 -24.23 -2.85
CA ALA A 214 -43.94 -24.83 -3.16
C ALA A 214 -44.00 -25.52 -4.53
N ASP A 215 -43.07 -25.19 -5.42
CA ASP A 215 -43.01 -25.73 -6.78
C ASP A 215 -41.59 -26.26 -7.09
N PRO A 216 -41.29 -27.51 -6.68
CA PRO A 216 -39.99 -28.13 -6.92
C PRO A 216 -39.73 -28.41 -8.42
N ASP A 217 -40.72 -28.30 -9.30
CA ASP A 217 -40.56 -28.51 -10.74
C ASP A 217 -40.31 -27.19 -11.49
N ALA A 218 -40.58 -26.04 -10.86
CA ALA A 218 -40.24 -24.74 -11.42
C ALA A 218 -38.71 -24.56 -11.55
N ALA A 219 -38.29 -24.04 -12.70
CA ALA A 219 -36.89 -23.69 -12.93
C ALA A 219 -36.48 -22.50 -12.04
N PRO A 220 -35.24 -22.47 -11.52
CA PRO A 220 -34.71 -21.32 -10.81
C PRO A 220 -34.67 -20.09 -11.71
N THR A 221 -34.84 -18.91 -11.11
CA THR A 221 -34.67 -17.62 -11.80
C THR A 221 -33.38 -16.95 -11.34
N LEU A 222 -32.65 -16.31 -12.25
CA LEU A 222 -31.38 -15.63 -11.95
C LEU A 222 -31.49 -14.13 -12.26
N THR A 223 -31.07 -13.29 -11.32
CA THR A 223 -31.07 -11.83 -11.46
C THR A 223 -29.73 -11.22 -11.04
N GLY A 224 -29.39 -10.05 -11.60
CA GLY A 224 -28.14 -9.34 -11.30
C GLY A 224 -26.88 -10.13 -11.66
N GLY A 225 -26.97 -11.05 -12.63
CA GLY A 225 -25.95 -12.07 -12.84
C GLY A 225 -24.74 -11.65 -13.67
N ASP A 226 -23.64 -12.37 -13.46
CA ASP A 226 -22.38 -12.27 -14.21
C ASP A 226 -22.23 -13.49 -15.12
N ASN A 227 -21.63 -13.28 -16.30
CA ASN A 227 -21.33 -14.32 -17.26
C ASN A 227 -19.92 -14.89 -17.09
N THR A 228 -19.11 -14.34 -16.19
CA THR A 228 -17.76 -14.83 -15.89
C THR A 228 -17.71 -15.46 -14.50
N LEU A 229 -17.38 -16.74 -14.45
CA LEU A 229 -17.05 -17.44 -13.20
C LEU A 229 -15.54 -17.53 -13.03
N THR A 230 -15.05 -17.15 -11.85
CA THR A 230 -13.63 -17.22 -11.50
C THR A 230 -13.41 -18.22 -10.36
N LEU A 231 -12.57 -19.21 -10.59
CA LEU A 231 -12.05 -20.12 -9.57
C LEU A 231 -10.68 -19.63 -9.10
N ARG A 232 -10.59 -19.04 -7.92
CA ARG A 232 -9.34 -18.54 -7.33
C ARG A 232 -8.87 -19.45 -6.20
N PHE A 233 -7.74 -20.10 -6.36
CA PHE A 233 -7.30 -21.14 -5.44
C PHE A 233 -6.45 -20.58 -4.31
N ASP A 234 -6.80 -20.93 -3.06
CA ASP A 234 -5.95 -20.63 -1.89
C ASP A 234 -4.61 -21.38 -1.97
N THR A 235 -4.62 -22.59 -2.56
CA THR A 235 -3.44 -23.37 -2.90
C THR A 235 -3.41 -23.61 -4.41
N PRO A 236 -2.36 -23.16 -5.13
CA PRO A 236 -2.24 -23.36 -6.56
C PRO A 236 -2.35 -24.83 -6.98
N LYS A 237 -3.05 -25.09 -8.08
CA LYS A 237 -3.38 -26.41 -8.62
C LYS A 237 -2.43 -26.81 -9.75
N ASP A 238 -2.32 -28.09 -10.03
CA ASP A 238 -1.46 -28.64 -11.07
C ASP A 238 -2.07 -29.88 -11.74
N ALA A 239 -1.34 -30.48 -12.68
CA ALA A 239 -1.73 -31.74 -13.32
C ALA A 239 -2.01 -32.84 -12.29
N GLY A 240 -3.19 -33.47 -12.41
CA GLY A 240 -3.71 -34.47 -11.49
C GLY A 240 -4.81 -33.95 -10.55
N ASP A 241 -4.89 -32.63 -10.36
CA ASP A 241 -5.89 -32.03 -9.47
C ASP A 241 -7.28 -31.97 -10.11
N ALA A 242 -8.30 -31.85 -9.26
CA ALA A 242 -9.67 -31.58 -9.63
C ALA A 242 -10.24 -30.44 -8.78
N VAL A 243 -11.01 -29.58 -9.42
CA VAL A 243 -11.69 -28.44 -8.79
C VAL A 243 -13.17 -28.42 -9.18
N PHE A 244 -13.96 -27.73 -8.37
CA PHE A 244 -15.42 -27.67 -8.49
C PHE A 244 -15.89 -26.23 -8.65
N ALA A 245 -16.98 -26.07 -9.39
CA ALA A 245 -17.66 -24.81 -9.62
C ALA A 245 -19.17 -25.05 -9.51
N VAL A 246 -19.89 -24.16 -8.83
CA VAL A 246 -21.36 -24.18 -8.77
C VAL A 246 -21.89 -23.05 -9.64
N ILE A 247 -22.86 -23.36 -10.51
CA ILE A 247 -23.49 -22.38 -11.39
C ILE A 247 -25.02 -22.51 -11.32
N ALA A 248 -25.71 -21.42 -11.65
CA ALA A 248 -27.11 -21.49 -12.03
C ALA A 248 -27.26 -22.33 -13.31
N PRO A 249 -28.33 -23.13 -13.43
CA PRO A 249 -28.60 -23.91 -14.64
C PRO A 249 -28.77 -23.03 -15.87
N ILE A 250 -28.30 -23.50 -17.01
CA ILE A 250 -28.35 -22.75 -18.27
C ILE A 250 -28.45 -23.70 -19.47
N GLU A 251 -29.17 -23.27 -20.50
CA GLU A 251 -29.22 -23.95 -21.79
C GLU A 251 -28.40 -23.19 -22.83
N LEU A 252 -27.33 -23.82 -23.32
CA LEU A 252 -26.50 -23.29 -24.39
C LEU A 252 -26.55 -24.21 -25.60
N THR A 253 -26.56 -23.63 -26.79
CA THR A 253 -26.37 -24.34 -28.06
C THR A 253 -24.89 -24.62 -28.33
N ALA A 254 -24.56 -25.56 -29.22
CA ALA A 254 -23.17 -25.95 -29.47
C ALA A 254 -22.26 -24.81 -29.97
N ASP A 255 -22.83 -23.81 -30.63
CA ASP A 255 -22.17 -22.57 -31.10
C ASP A 255 -21.99 -21.51 -30.02
N GLN A 256 -22.67 -21.66 -28.87
CA GLN A 256 -22.52 -20.82 -27.69
C GLN A 256 -21.45 -21.39 -26.76
N ALA A 257 -20.19 -21.30 -27.19
CA ALA A 257 -19.07 -21.84 -26.45
C ALA A 257 -18.82 -21.13 -25.10
N VAL A 258 -18.31 -21.89 -24.13
CA VAL A 258 -17.77 -21.39 -22.86
C VAL A 258 -16.26 -21.34 -22.99
N THR A 259 -15.68 -20.15 -22.87
CA THR A 259 -14.22 -19.97 -22.96
C THR A 259 -13.60 -20.17 -21.58
N ILE A 260 -12.62 -21.05 -21.48
CA ILE A 260 -11.87 -21.36 -20.27
C ILE A 260 -10.40 -20.94 -20.40
N THR A 261 -9.90 -20.20 -19.40
CA THR A 261 -8.52 -19.71 -19.34
C THR A 261 -7.92 -20.02 -17.97
N ALA A 262 -6.70 -20.54 -17.95
CA ALA A 262 -5.93 -20.73 -16.73
C ALA A 262 -4.95 -19.56 -16.53
N ILE A 263 -4.74 -19.20 -15.28
CA ILE A 263 -3.90 -18.06 -14.90
C ILE A 263 -2.87 -18.52 -13.88
N CYS A 264 -1.65 -18.03 -14.05
CA CYS A 264 -0.53 -18.24 -13.16
C CYS A 264 0.21 -16.91 -12.92
N GLU A 265 1.35 -16.94 -12.24
CA GLU A 265 2.11 -15.73 -11.91
C GLU A 265 2.64 -15.04 -13.18
N ALA A 266 3.17 -15.84 -14.11
CA ALA A 266 3.75 -15.48 -15.38
C ALA A 266 2.76 -14.81 -16.34
N GLY A 267 1.52 -15.30 -16.39
CA GLY A 267 0.49 -14.82 -17.30
C GLY A 267 -0.74 -15.72 -17.42
N GLU A 268 -1.36 -15.68 -18.58
CA GLU A 268 -2.60 -16.39 -18.92
C GLU A 268 -2.34 -17.44 -20.01
N SER A 269 -2.95 -18.61 -19.88
CA SER A 269 -2.92 -19.66 -20.91
C SER A 269 -3.53 -19.14 -22.21
N GLU A 270 -3.20 -19.77 -23.34
CA GLU A 270 -4.08 -19.68 -24.51
C GLU A 270 -5.51 -20.09 -24.10
N PRO A 271 -6.54 -19.36 -24.53
CA PRO A 271 -7.92 -19.70 -24.21
C PRO A 271 -8.32 -21.02 -24.90
N ARG A 272 -9.24 -21.74 -24.27
CA ARG A 272 -9.88 -22.93 -24.87
C ARG A 272 -11.39 -22.75 -24.86
N ASP A 273 -12.05 -23.20 -25.92
CA ASP A 273 -13.50 -23.21 -25.98
C ASP A 273 -14.04 -24.60 -25.67
N ILE A 274 -15.03 -24.62 -24.79
CA ILE A 274 -15.86 -25.79 -24.50
C ILE A 274 -17.19 -25.57 -25.22
N ALA A 275 -17.57 -26.50 -26.09
CA ALA A 275 -18.85 -26.40 -26.80
C ALA A 275 -20.02 -26.25 -25.82
N GLY A 276 -20.93 -25.34 -26.13
CA GLY A 276 -22.14 -25.13 -25.33
C GLY A 276 -23.01 -26.39 -25.31
N LYS A 277 -23.69 -26.58 -24.20
CA LYS A 277 -24.66 -27.65 -23.97
C LYS A 277 -25.66 -27.23 -22.92
N HIS A 278 -26.62 -28.09 -22.65
CA HIS A 278 -27.53 -27.90 -21.53
C HIS A 278 -26.87 -28.30 -20.21
N PHE A 279 -26.67 -27.32 -19.33
CA PHE A 279 -26.19 -27.49 -17.97
C PHE A 279 -27.42 -27.51 -17.04
N SER A 280 -28.12 -28.65 -17.02
CA SER A 280 -29.39 -28.82 -16.31
C SER A 280 -29.25 -28.78 -14.79
N GLU A 281 -30.29 -28.35 -14.09
CA GLU A 281 -30.31 -28.43 -12.63
C GLU A 281 -30.07 -29.86 -12.12
N GLY A 282 -29.40 -29.98 -10.98
CA GLY A 282 -29.06 -31.23 -10.32
C GLY A 282 -28.06 -32.14 -11.03
N HIS A 283 -27.41 -31.65 -12.09
CA HIS A 283 -26.40 -32.40 -12.82
C HIS A 283 -24.98 -31.91 -12.50
N THR A 284 -24.02 -32.81 -12.70
CA THR A 284 -22.59 -32.49 -12.68
C THR A 284 -22.00 -32.70 -14.07
N THR A 285 -21.36 -31.67 -14.62
CA THR A 285 -20.59 -31.79 -15.85
C THR A 285 -19.11 -32.03 -15.54
N PRO A 286 -18.54 -33.18 -15.93
CA PRO A 286 -17.09 -33.36 -15.94
C PRO A 286 -16.45 -32.59 -17.10
N ILE A 287 -15.37 -31.86 -16.80
CA ILE A 287 -14.53 -31.14 -17.78
C ILE A 287 -13.10 -31.65 -17.64
N ALA A 288 -12.51 -32.15 -18.73
CA ALA A 288 -11.10 -32.54 -18.78
C ALA A 288 -10.29 -31.39 -19.39
N TYR A 289 -9.82 -30.47 -18.55
CA TYR A 289 -9.13 -29.27 -19.02
C TYR A 289 -7.63 -29.53 -19.17
N HIS A 290 -7.20 -29.74 -20.42
CA HIS A 290 -5.78 -29.79 -20.78
C HIS A 290 -5.29 -28.35 -20.94
N ILE A 291 -4.66 -27.83 -19.89
CA ILE A 291 -4.29 -26.42 -19.81
C ILE A 291 -3.18 -26.15 -20.85
N PRO A 292 -3.40 -25.22 -21.80
CA PRO A 292 -2.40 -24.84 -22.78
C PRO A 292 -1.21 -24.10 -22.17
N ALA A 293 -0.17 -23.90 -22.97
CA ALA A 293 0.92 -23.00 -22.64
C ALA A 293 0.42 -21.55 -22.50
N ILE A 294 1.24 -20.71 -21.87
CA ILE A 294 0.99 -19.27 -21.75
C ILE A 294 0.84 -18.68 -23.15
N GLY A 295 -0.33 -18.13 -23.43
CA GLY A 295 -0.61 -17.35 -24.64
C GLY A 295 -0.31 -15.88 -24.45
N ARG A 296 -0.41 -15.40 -23.21
CA ARG A 296 -0.17 -13.99 -22.87
C ARG A 296 0.60 -13.84 -21.58
N TYR A 297 1.84 -13.36 -21.67
CA TYR A 297 2.65 -13.03 -20.51
C TYR A 297 2.27 -11.66 -19.92
N TYR A 298 2.41 -11.51 -18.62
CA TYR A 298 2.27 -10.23 -17.94
C TYR A 298 3.54 -9.38 -18.08
N THR A 299 3.35 -8.09 -18.28
CA THR A 299 4.44 -7.12 -18.28
C THR A 299 4.91 -6.89 -16.84
N ARG A 300 6.21 -6.98 -16.60
CA ARG A 300 6.82 -6.80 -15.28
C ARG A 300 7.71 -5.58 -15.25
N LEU A 301 7.53 -4.73 -14.25
CA LEU A 301 8.47 -3.67 -13.91
C LEU A 301 9.19 -4.07 -12.63
N ASN A 302 10.48 -4.38 -12.76
CA ASN A 302 11.32 -4.84 -11.66
C ASN A 302 12.13 -3.66 -11.13
N PHE A 303 11.72 -3.13 -9.99
CA PHE A 303 12.39 -2.02 -9.34
C PHE A 303 13.46 -2.53 -8.37
N SER A 304 14.61 -1.86 -8.34
CA SER A 304 15.70 -2.19 -7.42
C SER A 304 16.30 -0.93 -6.80
N LEU A 305 16.44 -0.91 -5.48
CA LEU A 305 17.32 0.03 -4.80
C LEU A 305 18.80 -0.24 -5.16
N PRO A 306 19.69 0.75 -5.00
CA PRO A 306 21.13 0.52 -5.00
C PRO A 306 21.52 -0.57 -3.99
N ALA A 307 22.68 -1.22 -4.20
CA ALA A 307 23.13 -2.33 -3.35
C ALA A 307 23.26 -1.95 -1.86
N ASP A 308 23.58 -0.69 -1.56
CA ASP A 308 23.67 -0.13 -0.21
C ASP A 308 22.32 0.28 0.40
N LYS A 309 21.23 0.16 -0.37
CA LYS A 309 19.84 0.50 -0.02
C LYS A 309 19.65 1.92 0.53
N GLY A 310 20.52 2.85 0.16
CA GLY A 310 20.50 4.26 0.60
C GLY A 310 21.52 4.59 1.69
N THR A 311 22.22 3.62 2.26
CA THR A 311 23.16 3.86 3.38
C THR A 311 24.39 4.67 2.98
N ALA A 312 24.82 4.66 1.71
CA ALA A 312 25.93 5.50 1.26
C ALA A 312 25.54 6.95 0.96
N THR A 313 24.26 7.24 0.72
CA THR A 313 23.77 8.58 0.38
C THR A 313 22.93 9.17 1.50
N LEU A 314 21.70 8.71 1.69
CA LEU A 314 20.82 9.17 2.76
C LEU A 314 21.43 8.88 4.14
N GLY A 315 22.18 7.78 4.27
CA GLY A 315 22.80 7.35 5.53
C GLY A 315 21.98 6.31 6.30
N GLU A 316 20.75 6.07 5.87
CA GLU A 316 19.82 5.07 6.41
C GLU A 316 19.31 4.17 5.28
N THR A 317 18.85 2.97 5.65
CA THR A 317 18.18 2.08 4.71
C THR A 317 16.78 2.62 4.40
N VAL A 318 16.40 2.62 3.13
CA VAL A 318 15.03 2.97 2.71
C VAL A 318 14.07 1.83 3.05
N GLU A 319 13.00 2.14 3.77
CA GLU A 319 11.99 1.20 4.24
C GLU A 319 10.71 1.26 3.39
N LYS A 320 10.43 2.41 2.78
CA LYS A 320 9.25 2.62 1.95
C LYS A 320 9.55 3.53 0.76
N ILE A 321 8.95 3.19 -0.37
CA ILE A 321 9.04 3.98 -1.61
C ILE A 321 7.63 4.36 -2.05
N THR A 322 7.45 5.62 -2.44
CA THR A 322 6.22 6.10 -3.08
C THR A 322 6.55 6.66 -4.45
N LEU A 323 5.94 6.11 -5.49
CA LEU A 323 5.97 6.65 -6.84
C LEU A 323 4.73 7.50 -7.08
N THR A 324 4.95 8.66 -7.70
CA THR A 324 3.88 9.54 -8.19
C THR A 324 4.10 9.82 -9.66
N ALA A 325 3.24 9.25 -10.50
CA ALA A 325 3.23 9.47 -11.95
C ALA A 325 2.63 10.84 -12.29
N PRO A 326 3.00 11.42 -13.45
CA PRO A 326 2.40 12.67 -13.91
C PRO A 326 0.91 12.49 -14.21
N GLU A 327 0.18 13.61 -14.25
CA GLU A 327 -1.26 13.62 -14.55
C GLU A 327 -1.57 12.84 -15.84
N GLY A 328 -2.63 12.01 -15.79
CA GLY A 328 -3.05 11.14 -16.90
C GLY A 328 -2.27 9.82 -17.03
N SER A 329 -1.26 9.57 -16.20
CA SER A 329 -0.52 8.30 -16.18
C SER A 329 -0.90 7.47 -14.94
N LEU A 330 -1.13 6.17 -15.11
CA LEU A 330 -1.68 5.29 -14.07
C LEU A 330 -0.85 4.01 -13.93
N PHE A 331 -0.63 3.59 -12.68
CA PHE A 331 -0.02 2.31 -12.34
C PHE A 331 -1.04 1.16 -12.42
N ASP A 332 -0.63 -0.05 -12.03
CA ASP A 332 -1.44 -1.27 -12.00
C ASP A 332 -2.69 -1.19 -11.11
N ASN A 333 -2.71 -0.30 -10.11
CA ASN A 333 -3.85 -0.06 -9.25
C ASN A 333 -4.86 0.95 -9.83
N GLY A 334 -4.65 1.43 -11.06
CA GLY A 334 -5.52 2.43 -11.69
C GLY A 334 -5.40 3.83 -11.09
N THR A 335 -4.37 4.10 -10.28
CA THR A 335 -4.09 5.43 -9.72
C THR A 335 -2.72 5.93 -10.16
N ASN A 336 -2.48 7.24 -10.04
CA ASN A 336 -1.18 7.84 -10.34
C ASN A 336 -0.18 7.72 -9.17
N VAL A 337 -0.53 7.01 -8.10
CA VAL A 337 0.32 6.81 -6.93
C VAL A 337 0.49 5.32 -6.65
N ARG A 338 1.72 4.90 -6.41
CA ARG A 338 2.02 3.53 -6.05
C ARG A 338 3.02 3.48 -4.91
N GLN A 339 2.73 2.67 -3.90
CA GLN A 339 3.58 2.50 -2.73
C GLN A 339 4.13 1.10 -2.67
N PHE A 340 5.39 0.99 -2.24
CA PHE A 340 6.09 -0.27 -2.10
C PHE A 340 6.86 -0.32 -0.78
N THR A 341 6.90 -1.51 -0.20
CA THR A 341 7.90 -1.88 0.81
C THR A 341 8.90 -2.77 0.10
N PRO A 342 10.17 -2.35 -0.04
CA PRO A 342 11.21 -3.19 -0.65
C PRO A 342 11.39 -4.50 0.11
N ASP A 343 11.70 -5.58 -0.59
CA ASP A 343 12.07 -6.85 0.03
C ASP A 343 13.46 -6.79 0.72
N ALA A 344 13.91 -7.93 1.27
CA ALA A 344 15.20 -8.03 1.94
C ALA A 344 16.39 -7.69 1.02
N GLU A 345 16.24 -7.82 -0.29
CA GLU A 345 17.24 -7.48 -1.30
C GLU A 345 17.08 -6.05 -1.84
N GLY A 346 16.06 -5.31 -1.39
CA GLY A 346 15.76 -3.96 -1.86
C GLY A 346 15.05 -3.94 -3.22
N LYS A 347 14.37 -5.02 -3.59
CA LYS A 347 13.66 -5.18 -4.86
C LYS A 347 12.15 -5.14 -4.67
N TYR A 348 11.47 -4.87 -5.79
CA TYR A 348 10.02 -4.91 -5.89
C TYR A 348 9.60 -5.19 -7.35
N THR A 349 8.59 -6.05 -7.55
CA THR A 349 8.05 -6.33 -8.88
C THR A 349 6.61 -5.85 -8.99
N MET A 350 6.35 -4.95 -9.94
CA MET A 350 4.99 -4.58 -10.34
C MET A 350 4.58 -5.43 -11.54
N VAL A 351 3.43 -6.10 -11.45
CA VAL A 351 2.88 -6.93 -12.52
C VAL A 351 1.72 -6.17 -13.17
N LEU A 352 1.87 -5.81 -14.45
CA LEU A 352 0.85 -5.11 -15.22
C LEU A 352 0.02 -6.15 -15.99
N LYS A 353 -1.26 -6.23 -15.65
CA LYS A 353 -2.20 -7.15 -16.29
C LYS A 353 -2.49 -6.73 -17.75
N PRO A 354 -2.95 -7.67 -18.59
CA PRO A 354 -3.39 -7.48 -19.98
C PRO A 354 -4.27 -6.27 -20.29
N SER A 355 -5.09 -5.84 -19.34
CA SER A 355 -5.97 -4.68 -19.48
C SER A 355 -5.25 -3.34 -19.30
N TRP A 356 -4.03 -3.34 -18.76
CA TRP A 356 -3.22 -2.15 -18.62
C TRP A 356 -2.62 -1.76 -19.98
N THR A 357 -2.78 -0.48 -20.33
CA THR A 357 -2.21 0.10 -21.55
C THR A 357 -1.05 1.00 -21.18
N ASP A 358 0.04 0.94 -21.94
CA ASP A 358 1.22 1.74 -21.65
C ASP A 358 0.94 3.25 -21.69
N ASN A 359 1.13 3.87 -20.53
CA ASN A 359 1.08 5.31 -20.32
C ASN A 359 2.25 5.81 -19.47
N LEU A 360 3.24 4.95 -19.17
CA LEU A 360 4.37 5.26 -18.30
C LEU A 360 5.69 5.37 -19.08
N SER A 361 5.82 4.76 -20.26
CA SER A 361 7.05 4.81 -21.04
C SER A 361 7.59 6.23 -21.25
N GLY A 362 8.86 6.44 -20.86
CA GLY A 362 9.55 7.73 -20.99
C GLY A 362 9.03 8.86 -20.08
N LYS A 363 8.05 8.59 -19.21
CA LYS A 363 7.52 9.60 -18.28
C LYS A 363 8.47 9.79 -17.10
N THR A 364 8.56 11.03 -16.62
CA THR A 364 9.23 11.34 -15.36
C THR A 364 8.27 11.12 -14.20
N VAL A 365 8.63 10.20 -13.32
CA VAL A 365 7.92 9.84 -12.10
C VAL A 365 8.66 10.47 -10.91
N THR A 366 7.92 11.05 -9.98
CA THR A 366 8.48 11.49 -8.69
C THR A 366 8.62 10.28 -7.79
N VAL A 367 9.79 10.10 -7.17
CA VAL A 367 10.08 9.02 -6.24
C VAL A 367 10.36 9.62 -4.87
N GLN A 368 9.56 9.23 -3.88
CA GLN A 368 9.78 9.57 -2.49
C GLN A 368 10.32 8.34 -1.76
N TYR A 369 11.48 8.51 -1.12
CA TYR A 369 12.17 7.50 -0.32
C TYR A 369 11.97 7.84 1.15
N GLU A 370 11.51 6.87 1.92
CA GLU A 370 11.29 7.00 3.35
C GLU A 370 12.14 5.97 4.09
N SER A 371 12.98 6.46 5.00
CA SER A 371 13.75 5.68 5.98
C SER A 371 13.16 5.85 7.37
N GLU A 372 13.81 5.31 8.41
CA GLU A 372 13.37 5.49 9.80
C GLU A 372 13.19 6.97 10.17
N SER A 373 14.17 7.81 9.81
CA SER A 373 14.23 9.19 10.28
C SER A 373 13.94 10.24 9.21
N ALA A 374 13.94 9.88 7.93
CA ALA A 374 13.85 10.86 6.85
C ALA A 374 12.90 10.47 5.71
N VAL A 375 12.48 11.49 4.98
CA VAL A 375 11.69 11.43 3.75
C VAL A 375 12.35 12.37 2.76
N VAL A 376 12.88 11.82 1.66
CA VAL A 376 13.56 12.57 0.60
C VAL A 376 12.99 12.20 -0.76
N SER A 377 13.05 13.12 -1.71
CA SER A 377 12.49 12.91 -3.04
C SER A 377 13.55 13.06 -4.13
N ASN A 378 13.38 12.28 -5.19
CA ASN A 378 14.11 12.40 -6.45
C ASN A 378 13.13 12.15 -7.61
N THR A 379 13.62 12.24 -8.84
CA THR A 379 12.87 11.85 -10.04
C THR A 379 13.46 10.60 -10.67
N LEU A 380 12.61 9.86 -11.38
CA LEU A 380 12.96 8.68 -12.16
C LEU A 380 12.30 8.80 -13.53
N THR A 381 13.08 8.77 -14.60
CA THR A 381 12.52 8.62 -15.95
C THR A 381 12.29 7.14 -16.22
N MET A 382 11.03 6.77 -16.44
CA MET A 382 10.66 5.40 -16.79
C MET A 382 11.30 5.00 -18.13
N PRO A 383 11.80 3.76 -18.26
CA PRO A 383 12.32 3.26 -19.53
C PRO A 383 11.16 3.13 -20.55
N GLN A 384 11.51 2.79 -21.80
CA GLN A 384 10.51 2.26 -22.71
C GLN A 384 10.10 0.86 -22.22
N ILE A 385 8.82 0.68 -21.93
CA ILE A 385 8.26 -0.55 -21.38
C ILE A 385 8.02 -1.52 -22.53
N THR A 386 8.66 -2.69 -22.45
CA THR A 386 8.38 -3.80 -23.36
C THR A 386 7.21 -4.59 -22.82
N GLU A 387 6.09 -4.59 -23.55
CA GLU A 387 4.91 -5.38 -23.22
C GLU A 387 5.23 -6.87 -23.14
N SER A 388 4.58 -7.60 -22.24
CA SER A 388 4.79 -9.03 -22.01
C SER A 388 6.24 -9.40 -21.64
N GLY A 389 7.06 -8.41 -21.27
CA GLY A 389 8.47 -8.56 -20.93
C GLY A 389 8.80 -8.12 -19.51
N SER A 390 10.07 -8.30 -19.13
CA SER A 390 10.65 -7.80 -17.88
C SER A 390 11.43 -6.51 -18.13
N ASN A 391 11.13 -5.49 -17.33
CA ASN A 391 11.70 -4.15 -17.47
C ASN A 391 12.40 -3.80 -16.14
N ASP A 392 13.72 -3.81 -16.14
CA ASP A 392 14.50 -3.54 -14.93
C ASP A 392 14.72 -2.03 -14.74
N ILE A 393 14.47 -1.55 -13.52
CA ILE A 393 14.44 -0.15 -13.17
C ILE A 393 15.22 0.05 -11.86
N THR A 394 16.32 0.80 -11.93
CA THR A 394 17.14 1.09 -10.75
C THR A 394 16.82 2.46 -10.17
N PHE A 395 16.56 2.51 -8.86
CA PHE A 395 16.38 3.75 -8.13
C PHE A 395 17.71 4.44 -7.82
N SER A 396 17.64 5.76 -7.58
CA SER A 396 18.76 6.57 -7.13
C SER A 396 18.37 7.32 -5.86
N VAL A 397 18.72 6.75 -4.71
CA VAL A 397 18.42 7.33 -3.38
C VAL A 397 19.27 8.59 -3.18
N PRO A 398 18.66 9.77 -2.98
CA PRO A 398 19.40 11.02 -2.81
C PRO A 398 20.00 11.14 -1.40
N TYR A 399 20.96 12.05 -1.24
CA TYR A 399 21.41 12.54 0.07
C TYR A 399 20.26 13.25 0.81
N LEU A 400 20.40 13.43 2.13
CA LEU A 400 19.45 14.26 2.90
C LEU A 400 19.41 15.70 2.36
N LEU A 401 20.57 16.21 1.97
CA LEU A 401 20.74 17.44 1.20
C LEU A 401 21.98 17.29 0.32
N ALA A 402 21.88 17.70 -0.94
CA ALA A 402 23.02 17.83 -1.84
C ALA A 402 22.90 19.13 -2.64
N GLU A 403 24.01 19.86 -2.77
CA GLU A 403 24.08 21.10 -3.56
C GLU A 403 25.47 21.25 -4.16
N ASP A 404 25.53 21.42 -5.47
CA ASP A 404 26.76 21.69 -6.25
C ASP A 404 26.74 23.06 -6.94
N PHE A 405 25.73 23.88 -6.65
CA PHE A 405 25.52 25.21 -7.19
C PHE A 405 25.50 25.31 -8.73
N SER A 406 25.44 24.19 -9.44
CA SER A 406 25.46 24.14 -10.90
C SER A 406 24.22 24.75 -11.54
N SER A 407 23.11 24.84 -10.80
CA SER A 407 21.86 25.46 -11.26
C SER A 407 21.90 26.99 -11.32
N ILE A 408 22.92 27.62 -10.71
CA ILE A 408 23.12 29.06 -10.78
C ILE A 408 23.31 29.48 -12.24
N ASN A 409 22.55 30.49 -12.68
CA ASN A 409 22.51 30.91 -14.08
C ASN A 409 23.09 32.31 -14.35
N GLN A 410 23.72 32.92 -13.33
CA GLN A 410 24.25 34.28 -13.38
C GLN A 410 25.64 34.38 -12.74
N ASN A 411 26.44 35.32 -13.24
CA ASN A 411 27.63 35.82 -12.55
C ASN A 411 27.23 37.06 -11.75
N ALA A 412 27.17 36.93 -10.43
CA ALA A 412 26.66 37.99 -9.58
C ALA A 412 27.40 38.04 -8.24
N GLY A 413 27.19 39.14 -7.51
CA GLY A 413 27.65 39.24 -6.14
C GLY A 413 26.97 40.36 -5.40
N ASP A 414 26.91 40.21 -4.09
CA ASP A 414 26.42 41.19 -3.15
C ASP A 414 27.54 41.49 -2.15
N TYR A 415 28.15 42.67 -2.31
CA TYR A 415 29.34 43.17 -1.60
C TYR A 415 30.70 42.52 -1.95
N ASP A 416 31.73 43.38 -2.09
CA ASP A 416 33.16 43.09 -2.34
C ASP A 416 33.50 42.05 -3.43
N ASN A 417 33.44 42.51 -4.68
CA ASN A 417 33.77 41.73 -5.88
C ASN A 417 35.07 42.23 -6.56
N PRO A 418 36.09 41.38 -6.81
CA PRO A 418 37.24 41.76 -7.63
C PRO A 418 36.98 41.64 -9.15
N GLU A 419 35.98 40.87 -9.63
CA GLU A 419 35.84 40.53 -11.06
C GLU A 419 34.82 41.36 -11.88
N VAL A 420 33.88 42.09 -11.27
CA VAL A 420 32.90 42.94 -12.01
C VAL A 420 33.10 44.44 -11.85
N GLY A 421 34.31 44.89 -11.50
CA GLY A 421 34.59 46.33 -11.39
C GLY A 421 33.71 47.06 -10.36
N GLY A 422 33.14 46.32 -9.39
CA GLY A 422 32.32 46.87 -8.33
C GLY A 422 33.19 47.44 -7.22
N THR A 423 33.62 48.69 -7.36
CA THR A 423 34.26 49.47 -6.29
C THR A 423 33.29 49.90 -5.19
N THR A 424 32.11 49.27 -5.09
CA THR A 424 31.12 49.60 -4.06
C THR A 424 31.57 49.02 -2.73
N ILE A 425 32.45 49.77 -2.07
CA ILE A 425 32.84 49.59 -0.68
C ILE A 425 31.57 49.80 0.15
N ALA A 426 30.95 48.72 0.59
CA ALA A 426 29.88 48.82 1.56
C ALA A 426 30.44 48.68 2.96
N ASN A 427 30.23 49.72 3.75
CA ASN A 427 30.50 49.68 5.18
C ASN A 427 29.56 48.67 5.86
N GLY A 428 30.09 47.87 6.78
CA GLY A 428 29.30 46.96 7.62
C GLY A 428 29.25 45.52 7.15
N ASP A 429 28.56 44.66 7.91
CA ASP A 429 28.62 43.20 7.78
C ASP A 429 27.80 42.64 6.60
N GLY A 430 26.93 43.44 5.99
CA GLY A 430 25.98 43.01 4.96
C GLY A 430 24.84 42.16 5.55
N THR A 431 23.63 42.32 5.02
CA THR A 431 22.49 41.45 5.33
C THR A 431 22.49 40.26 4.37
N ALA A 432 22.16 39.05 4.84
CA ALA A 432 22.05 37.92 3.94
C ALA A 432 20.96 38.12 2.88
N ILE A 433 21.11 37.43 1.76
CA ILE A 433 20.14 37.34 0.66
C ILE A 433 19.83 35.87 0.38
N ASP A 434 18.66 35.60 -0.20
CA ASP A 434 18.28 34.28 -0.73
C ASP A 434 18.95 34.05 -2.09
N LEU A 435 19.63 32.92 -2.27
CA LEU A 435 20.38 32.61 -3.50
C LEU A 435 19.49 32.18 -4.67
N SER A 436 18.21 31.86 -4.44
CA SER A 436 17.24 31.56 -5.52
C SER A 436 17.09 32.73 -6.51
N ARG A 437 17.35 33.97 -6.08
CA ARG A 437 17.38 35.16 -6.96
C ARG A 437 18.42 35.06 -8.08
N TRP A 438 19.40 34.17 -7.95
CA TRP A 438 20.46 33.91 -8.93
C TRP A 438 20.30 32.56 -9.65
N GLY A 439 19.11 31.95 -9.56
CA GLY A 439 18.76 30.74 -10.30
C GLY A 439 19.05 29.43 -9.58
N LEU A 440 19.52 29.47 -8.32
CA LEU A 440 19.71 28.25 -7.52
C LEU A 440 18.39 27.50 -7.37
N SER A 441 18.35 26.24 -7.79
CA SER A 441 17.13 25.42 -7.77
C SER A 441 16.70 25.03 -6.36
N ALA A 442 17.66 24.83 -5.45
CA ALA A 442 17.37 24.56 -4.05
C ALA A 442 17.02 25.87 -3.33
N ALA A 443 15.75 26.03 -2.97
CA ALA A 443 15.30 27.17 -2.18
C ALA A 443 15.85 27.13 -0.75
N GLY A 444 15.98 28.30 -0.13
CA GLY A 444 16.30 28.42 1.29
C GLY A 444 17.78 28.59 1.62
N TRP A 445 18.70 28.55 0.66
CA TRP A 445 20.08 28.96 0.87
C TRP A 445 20.18 30.48 1.04
N THR A 446 20.84 30.92 2.13
CA THR A 446 20.99 32.35 2.42
C THR A 446 22.42 32.71 2.74
N ALA A 447 22.91 33.83 2.20
CA ALA A 447 24.29 34.24 2.44
C ALA A 447 24.47 35.76 2.45
N ALA A 448 25.39 36.25 3.29
CA ALA A 448 25.83 37.64 3.38
C ALA A 448 27.26 37.79 2.85
N ARG A 449 27.52 38.89 2.12
CA ARG A 449 28.79 39.16 1.40
C ARG A 449 29.18 38.00 0.48
N VAL A 450 28.28 37.70 -0.44
CA VAL A 450 28.28 36.46 -1.24
C VAL A 450 28.49 36.78 -2.72
N GLY A 451 29.18 35.89 -3.44
CA GLY A 451 29.26 35.92 -4.89
C GLY A 451 28.99 34.54 -5.49
N VAL A 452 28.56 34.53 -6.74
CA VAL A 452 28.29 33.31 -7.50
C VAL A 452 28.81 33.42 -8.93
N ALA A 453 29.14 32.28 -9.52
CA ALA A 453 29.41 32.16 -10.94
C ALA A 453 28.50 31.10 -11.56
N ALA A 454 27.98 31.41 -12.76
CA ALA A 454 27.03 30.56 -13.46
C ALA A 454 27.62 29.17 -13.73
N GLY A 455 26.87 28.12 -13.36
CA GLY A 455 27.25 26.72 -13.55
C GLY A 455 28.49 26.28 -12.76
N LYS A 456 28.92 27.04 -11.75
CA LYS A 456 30.13 26.76 -10.97
C LYS A 456 29.81 26.62 -9.48
N ALA A 457 30.08 27.65 -8.69
CA ALA A 457 30.14 27.58 -7.23
C ALA A 457 29.70 28.87 -6.56
N VAL A 458 29.59 28.83 -5.23
CA VAL A 458 29.36 30.01 -4.38
C VAL A 458 30.64 30.43 -3.67
N ARG A 459 30.75 31.71 -3.34
CA ARG A 459 31.78 32.23 -2.44
C ARG A 459 31.19 33.16 -1.39
N ILE A 460 31.84 33.21 -0.24
CA ILE A 460 31.62 34.27 0.77
C ILE A 460 32.92 35.06 0.99
N CYS A 461 32.81 36.35 1.32
CA CYS A 461 33.93 37.30 1.36
C CYS A 461 34.04 38.07 2.68
N ALA A 462 35.05 37.77 3.49
CA ALA A 462 35.43 38.63 4.60
C ALA A 462 36.24 39.83 4.12
N ARG A 463 35.89 41.02 4.62
CA ARG A 463 36.59 42.27 4.36
C ARG A 463 37.36 42.70 5.60
N VAL A 464 38.64 43.01 5.43
CA VAL A 464 39.44 43.64 6.46
C VAL A 464 39.72 45.08 6.04
N GLU A 465 39.31 46.02 6.90
CA GLU A 465 39.63 47.43 6.76
C GLU A 465 40.60 47.85 7.85
N ASN A 466 41.77 48.29 7.43
CA ASN A 466 42.81 48.75 8.34
C ASN A 466 42.70 50.27 8.51
N GLN A 467 42.47 50.69 9.75
CA GLN A 467 42.58 52.08 10.19
C GLN A 467 43.88 52.22 10.99
N SER A 468 44.43 53.44 11.08
CA SER A 468 45.79 53.72 11.59
C SER A 468 46.18 53.07 12.94
N VAL A 469 45.21 52.65 13.75
CA VAL A 469 45.41 51.98 15.05
C VAL A 469 44.54 50.73 15.27
N LYS A 470 43.65 50.37 14.33
CA LYS A 470 42.71 49.24 14.50
C LYS A 470 42.29 48.64 13.16
N SER A 471 42.19 47.31 13.09
CA SER A 471 41.56 46.60 11.98
C SER A 471 40.08 46.34 12.30
N ASN A 472 39.18 46.68 11.37
CA ASN A 472 37.80 46.19 11.38
C ASN A 472 37.71 44.99 10.43
N ILE A 473 37.07 43.92 10.90
CA ILE A 473 36.84 42.71 10.11
C ILE A 473 35.34 42.56 9.94
N TYR A 474 34.87 42.71 8.70
CA TYR A 474 33.49 42.42 8.32
C TYR A 474 33.46 40.98 7.81
N LYS A 475 32.86 40.10 8.59
CA LYS A 475 32.77 38.67 8.28
C LYS A 475 31.70 38.41 7.24
N ALA A 476 31.72 37.21 6.67
CA ALA A 476 30.71 36.74 5.74
C ALA A 476 30.22 35.37 6.16
N ARG A 477 28.96 35.06 5.87
CA ARG A 477 28.29 33.84 6.32
C ARG A 477 27.36 33.31 5.24
N ILE A 478 27.29 31.99 5.13
CA ILE A 478 26.30 31.27 4.32
C ILE A 478 25.69 30.15 5.16
N ASP A 479 24.37 30.00 5.07
CA ASP A 479 23.59 28.96 5.72
C ASP A 479 22.86 28.14 4.65
N SER A 480 22.99 26.81 4.71
CA SER A 480 22.32 25.86 3.81
C SER A 480 20.81 25.98 3.87
N ALA A 481 20.11 25.43 2.88
CA ALA A 481 18.71 25.08 3.07
C ALA A 481 18.53 24.21 4.34
N PRO A 482 17.37 24.30 5.03
CA PRO A 482 17.09 23.44 6.17
C PRO A 482 17.06 21.98 5.74
N PHE A 483 17.42 21.06 6.64
CA PHE A 483 17.35 19.61 6.42
C PHE A 483 15.91 19.09 6.47
N SER A 484 15.04 19.68 5.67
CA SER A 484 13.58 19.48 5.68
C SER A 484 13.16 18.03 5.45
N GLY A 485 14.04 17.19 4.89
CA GLY A 485 13.82 15.77 4.75
C GLY A 485 13.81 14.99 6.06
N ILE A 486 14.34 15.52 7.17
CA ILE A 486 14.21 14.87 8.48
C ILE A 486 12.74 14.92 8.91
N LYS A 487 12.19 13.80 9.38
CA LYS A 487 10.79 13.73 9.85
C LYS A 487 10.59 14.64 11.07
N SER A 488 9.41 15.25 11.17
CA SER A 488 9.05 16.07 12.34
C SER A 488 9.20 15.28 13.64
N GLY A 489 9.82 15.87 14.66
CA GLY A 489 10.07 15.23 15.95
C GLY A 489 11.28 14.28 16.00
N LYS A 490 11.94 14.00 14.86
CA LYS A 490 13.22 13.26 14.84
C LYS A 490 14.40 14.21 15.04
N SER A 491 15.45 13.68 15.67
CA SER A 491 16.74 14.32 15.85
C SER A 491 17.81 13.29 15.52
N VAL A 492 18.64 13.55 14.52
CA VAL A 492 19.61 12.59 13.99
C VAL A 492 21.00 13.18 13.92
N LYS A 493 22.02 12.33 14.06
CA LYS A 493 23.40 12.71 13.78
C LYS A 493 23.59 12.77 12.27
N VAL A 494 24.20 13.83 11.75
CA VAL A 494 24.49 13.98 10.32
C VAL A 494 25.94 14.36 10.08
N THR A 495 26.50 13.90 8.96
CA THR A 495 27.79 14.37 8.46
C THR A 495 27.57 15.30 7.29
N VAL A 496 28.22 16.45 7.33
CA VAL A 496 28.27 17.42 6.24
C VAL A 496 29.65 17.34 5.62
N SER A 497 29.73 17.02 4.33
CA SER A 497 30.96 17.07 3.54
C SER A 497 30.85 18.12 2.44
N PHE A 498 31.95 18.77 2.10
CA PHE A 498 31.96 19.82 1.08
C PHE A 498 33.35 20.00 0.45
N ASN A 499 33.35 20.51 -0.77
CA ASN A 499 34.55 21.01 -1.44
C ASN A 499 34.75 22.49 -1.12
N TYR A 500 36.00 22.92 -0.95
CA TYR A 500 36.33 24.31 -0.68
C TYR A 500 37.67 24.78 -1.25
N LYS A 501 37.79 26.09 -1.39
CA LYS A 501 39.01 26.77 -1.83
C LYS A 501 39.09 28.15 -1.19
N GLY A 502 40.31 28.62 -0.94
CA GLY A 502 40.57 29.95 -0.42
C GLY A 502 41.01 30.90 -1.52
N GLY A 503 40.69 32.18 -1.34
CA GLY A 503 41.28 33.26 -2.12
C GLY A 503 41.64 34.43 -1.22
N ARG A 504 42.56 35.27 -1.69
CA ARG A 504 42.93 36.51 -1.00
C ARG A 504 43.31 37.61 -1.98
N TRP A 505 42.92 38.83 -1.63
CA TRP A 505 43.30 40.06 -2.32
C TRP A 505 43.69 41.12 -1.31
N SER A 506 44.73 41.91 -1.61
CA SER A 506 45.06 43.10 -0.84
C SER A 506 45.66 44.20 -1.73
N ILE A 507 45.46 45.46 -1.33
CA ILE A 507 45.91 46.63 -2.11
C ILE A 507 47.45 46.74 -2.12
N GLU A 508 48.00 47.06 -3.29
CA GLU A 508 49.37 47.53 -3.46
C GLU A 508 49.44 49.06 -3.22
N ARG A 509 50.33 49.53 -2.33
CA ARG A 509 50.77 50.94 -2.35
C ARG A 509 52.28 51.01 -2.43
N ASN A 510 52.74 51.83 -3.37
CA ASN A 510 54.13 52.23 -3.47
C ASN A 510 54.39 53.40 -2.51
N TRP A 511 55.26 53.20 -1.52
CA TRP A 511 55.67 54.26 -0.60
C TRP A 511 57.19 54.39 -0.57
N LYS A 512 57.70 55.57 -0.91
CA LYS A 512 59.15 55.87 -1.00
C LYS A 512 59.96 54.81 -1.78
N GLY A 513 59.37 54.25 -2.85
CA GLY A 513 60.02 53.24 -3.69
C GLY A 513 60.14 51.84 -3.10
N ALA A 514 59.50 51.57 -1.94
CA ALA A 514 59.44 50.25 -1.34
C ALA A 514 58.01 49.70 -1.38
N ASN A 515 57.89 48.47 -1.89
CA ASN A 515 56.69 47.65 -1.76
C ASN A 515 56.55 47.18 -0.31
N ILE A 516 55.88 47.96 0.54
CA ILE A 516 55.57 47.54 1.91
C ILE A 516 54.54 46.41 1.82
N GLY A 517 54.89 45.25 2.37
CA GLY A 517 54.29 43.91 2.20
C GLY A 517 52.75 43.78 2.30
N PRO A 518 52.18 42.58 2.04
CA PRO A 518 50.74 42.32 2.07
C PRO A 518 50.05 42.87 3.32
N GLY A 519 48.77 43.24 3.22
CA GLY A 519 47.93 43.40 4.41
C GLY A 519 47.96 42.11 5.22
N ASN A 520 48.36 42.14 6.49
CA ASN A 520 48.61 40.95 7.32
C ASN A 520 47.41 39.98 7.33
N GLY A 521 47.63 38.66 7.27
CA GLY A 521 46.62 37.64 7.59
C GLY A 521 46.36 36.59 6.50
N ASN A 522 45.86 35.42 6.91
CA ASN A 522 45.41 34.33 6.05
C ASN A 522 43.88 34.27 6.07
N ALA A 523 43.27 33.76 5.01
CA ALA A 523 41.83 33.48 5.04
C ALA A 523 41.58 32.28 5.98
N ILE A 524 40.62 32.44 6.87
CA ILE A 524 40.20 31.38 7.81
C ILE A 524 38.70 31.15 7.67
N TYR A 525 38.27 29.92 7.89
CA TYR A 525 36.85 29.59 7.93
C TYR A 525 36.47 28.90 9.24
N SER A 526 35.20 29.05 9.58
CA SER A 526 34.53 28.31 10.64
C SER A 526 33.28 27.67 10.05
N CYS A 527 32.93 26.47 10.50
CA CYS A 527 31.69 25.82 10.12
C CYS A 527 31.02 25.15 11.30
N GLY A 528 29.71 24.98 11.20
CA GLY A 528 28.86 24.48 12.26
C GLY A 528 27.41 24.45 11.82
N TYR A 529 26.50 24.69 12.74
CA TYR A 529 25.07 24.64 12.44
C TYR A 529 24.24 25.64 13.23
N THR A 530 23.07 25.94 12.68
CA THR A 530 22.05 26.79 13.28
C THR A 530 20.67 26.15 13.12
N GLN A 531 19.74 26.52 14.00
CA GLN A 531 18.31 26.30 13.84
C GLN A 531 17.55 27.61 13.62
N GLU A 532 18.27 28.73 13.65
CA GLU A 532 17.68 30.04 13.42
C GLU A 532 17.25 30.16 11.96
N SER A 533 15.98 30.53 11.76
CA SER A 533 15.43 30.89 10.46
C SER A 533 15.70 32.36 10.14
N GLY A 534 15.81 32.70 8.87
CA GLY A 534 15.87 34.08 8.40
C GLY A 534 17.26 34.53 7.98
N TRP A 535 17.37 35.82 7.65
CA TRP A 535 18.53 36.38 6.98
C TRP A 535 19.55 36.85 8.02
N GLN A 536 20.65 36.11 8.14
CA GLN A 536 21.72 36.40 9.09
C GLN A 536 22.71 37.40 8.50
N THR A 537 23.15 38.39 9.25
CA THR A 537 24.25 39.25 8.80
C THR A 537 25.57 38.48 8.82
N GLY A 538 26.57 38.95 8.06
CA GLY A 538 27.86 38.28 7.98
C GLY A 538 28.58 38.12 9.32
N SER A 539 28.31 38.99 10.30
CA SER A 539 28.91 38.97 11.63
C SER A 539 28.16 38.15 12.67
N THR A 540 26.91 37.73 12.40
CA THR A 540 26.17 36.88 13.34
C THR A 540 26.91 35.55 13.51
N ALA A 541 27.35 35.26 14.72
CA ALA A 541 28.08 34.04 15.05
C ALA A 541 27.26 32.79 14.69
N ILE A 542 27.95 31.74 14.25
CA ILE A 542 27.36 30.41 14.17
C ILE A 542 27.22 29.91 15.61
N PRO A 543 26.00 29.62 16.09
CA PRO A 543 25.78 29.33 17.51
C PRO A 543 26.45 28.03 17.95
N ASN A 544 26.49 27.03 17.07
CA ASN A 544 27.09 25.72 17.34
C ASN A 544 28.25 25.48 16.37
N LEU A 545 29.47 25.81 16.77
CA LEU A 545 30.68 25.63 15.97
C LEU A 545 31.19 24.19 16.05
N CYS A 546 31.51 23.61 14.89
CA CYS A 546 32.16 22.31 14.76
C CYS A 546 33.64 22.44 14.36
N ILE A 547 33.94 23.39 13.47
CA ILE A 547 35.30 23.79 13.10
C ILE A 547 35.41 25.29 13.33
N ASN A 548 36.48 25.73 14.00
CA ASN A 548 36.69 27.13 14.34
C ASN A 548 38.02 27.65 13.79
N ASN A 549 37.96 28.71 12.98
CA ASN A 549 39.10 29.48 12.48
C ASN A 549 40.20 28.61 11.81
N ALA A 550 39.80 27.60 11.04
CA ALA A 550 40.71 26.79 10.26
C ALA A 550 41.31 27.62 9.12
N THR A 551 42.63 27.55 8.94
CA THR A 551 43.32 28.27 7.85
C THR A 551 43.02 27.60 6.51
N ILE A 552 42.63 28.40 5.52
CA ILE A 552 42.28 27.89 4.19
C ILE A 552 43.56 27.73 3.36
N PRO A 553 43.83 26.53 2.80
CA PRO A 553 45.00 26.30 1.96
C PRO A 553 45.08 27.26 0.77
N GLY A 554 46.32 27.58 0.35
CA GLY A 554 46.56 28.43 -0.81
C GLY A 554 46.24 29.91 -0.58
N THR A 555 46.07 30.33 0.68
CA THR A 555 45.96 31.75 1.08
C THR A 555 47.13 32.24 1.94
N GLU A 556 48.10 31.34 2.20
CA GLU A 556 49.31 31.60 2.96
C GLU A 556 50.41 32.21 2.06
N GLY A 557 51.29 32.99 2.68
CA GLY A 557 52.47 33.55 2.03
C GLY A 557 52.34 35.03 1.64
N ASN A 558 53.33 35.48 0.85
CA ASN A 558 53.55 36.90 0.56
C ASN A 558 52.82 37.42 -0.69
N ASP A 559 52.24 36.52 -1.49
CA ASP A 559 51.48 36.92 -2.67
C ASP A 559 50.12 37.51 -2.23
N ARG A 560 49.84 38.70 -2.74
CA ARG A 560 48.71 39.52 -2.35
C ARG A 560 47.44 39.12 -3.07
N ASN A 561 47.54 38.45 -4.22
CA ASN A 561 46.43 38.17 -5.13
C ASN A 561 46.39 36.68 -5.50
N GLN A 562 45.95 35.86 -4.54
CA GLN A 562 45.93 34.42 -4.69
C GLN A 562 44.51 33.93 -4.99
N ASN A 563 44.38 33.06 -5.99
CA ASN A 563 43.26 32.12 -6.14
C ASN A 563 41.86 32.77 -6.16
N GLN A 564 41.70 33.87 -6.90
CA GLN A 564 40.47 34.67 -6.97
C GLN A 564 39.52 34.20 -8.08
N ASN A 565 39.14 32.93 -8.07
CA ASN A 565 38.24 32.37 -9.09
C ASN A 565 37.41 31.20 -8.54
N TYR A 566 36.33 30.87 -9.25
CA TYR A 566 35.39 29.79 -8.92
C TYR A 566 35.80 28.43 -9.52
N ASP A 567 37.03 28.31 -10.03
CA ASP A 567 37.52 27.09 -10.68
C ASP A 567 38.39 26.26 -9.73
N ASP A 568 38.55 24.97 -10.03
CA ASP A 568 39.46 24.04 -9.34
C ASP A 568 39.23 23.93 -7.81
N ILE A 569 37.98 23.98 -7.36
CA ILE A 569 37.59 23.83 -5.95
C ILE A 569 37.73 22.36 -5.54
N SER A 570 38.91 22.01 -5.03
CA SER A 570 39.33 20.61 -4.87
C SER A 570 39.66 20.18 -3.44
N ASN A 571 39.83 21.11 -2.48
CA ASN A 571 40.02 20.70 -1.09
C ASN A 571 38.72 20.14 -0.54
N THR A 572 38.80 19.09 0.27
CA THR A 572 37.62 18.46 0.89
C THR A 572 37.67 18.64 2.40
N ALA A 573 36.54 18.94 3.02
CA ALA A 573 36.40 18.93 4.47
C ALA A 573 35.03 18.35 4.87
N SER A 574 34.94 17.92 6.12
CA SER A 574 33.68 17.46 6.70
C SER A 574 33.58 17.82 8.18
N PHE A 575 32.35 17.87 8.69
CA PHE A 575 32.05 17.98 10.10
C PHE A 575 30.75 17.25 10.44
N THR A 576 30.57 16.93 11.71
CA THR A 576 29.40 16.23 12.21
C THR A 576 28.52 17.16 13.04
N ILE A 577 27.22 17.12 12.77
CA ILE A 577 26.19 17.75 13.59
C ILE A 577 25.58 16.64 14.46
N PRO A 578 25.66 16.73 15.79
CA PRO A 578 25.29 15.63 16.68
C PRO A 578 23.78 15.39 16.76
N ALA A 579 22.98 16.43 16.56
CA ALA A 579 21.53 16.42 16.73
C ALA A 579 20.89 17.41 15.74
N ALA A 580 20.67 16.95 14.51
CA ALA A 580 20.00 17.69 13.46
C ALA A 580 18.50 17.36 13.44
N ALA A 581 17.69 18.39 13.37
CA ALA A 581 16.25 18.33 13.14
C ALA A 581 15.92 18.92 11.76
N ASN A 582 14.65 18.88 11.39
CA ASN A 582 14.18 19.35 10.08
C ASN A 582 14.37 20.87 9.82
N THR A 583 14.62 21.65 10.87
CA THR A 583 14.95 23.08 10.79
C THR A 583 16.45 23.37 10.84
N THR A 584 17.28 22.35 11.09
CA THR A 584 18.73 22.51 11.19
C THR A 584 19.32 22.87 9.83
N ARG A 585 20.29 23.78 9.85
CA ARG A 585 21.03 24.26 8.67
C ARG A 585 22.53 24.13 8.95
N ALA A 586 23.29 23.69 7.95
CA ALA A 586 24.74 23.79 7.97
C ALA A 586 25.16 25.24 7.70
N SER A 587 26.19 25.70 8.39
CA SER A 587 26.64 27.10 8.33
C SER A 587 28.13 27.18 8.10
N TRP A 588 28.55 28.10 7.24
CA TRP A 588 29.95 28.45 7.01
C TRP A 588 30.15 29.95 7.18
N MET A 589 31.30 30.31 7.74
CA MET A 589 31.71 31.70 7.94
C MET A 589 33.17 31.85 7.51
N VAL A 590 33.50 32.95 6.84
CA VAL A 590 34.88 33.30 6.53
C VAL A 590 35.30 34.54 7.30
N SER A 591 36.58 34.57 7.69
CA SER A 591 37.24 35.69 8.36
C SER A 591 38.72 35.74 7.98
N SER A 592 39.51 36.53 8.73
CA SER A 592 40.96 36.65 8.54
C SER A 592 41.69 36.54 9.88
N THR A 593 42.93 36.04 9.85
CA THR A 593 43.84 36.08 11.01
C THR A 593 44.41 37.48 11.30
N THR A 594 44.04 38.50 10.52
CA THR A 594 44.46 39.89 10.76
C THR A 594 43.99 40.39 12.12
N THR A 595 44.87 40.47 13.12
CA THR A 595 44.54 40.98 14.46
C THR A 595 45.20 42.31 14.80
N THR A 596 46.20 42.72 14.02
CA THR A 596 46.93 43.98 14.21
C THR A 596 46.94 44.77 12.91
N ALA A 597 46.47 46.02 12.98
CA ALA A 597 46.75 47.00 11.94
C ALA A 597 48.21 47.40 12.11
N PRO A 598 49.13 47.06 11.19
CA PRO A 598 50.40 47.77 11.18
C PRO A 598 50.10 49.26 11.03
N PHE A 599 50.94 50.14 11.59
CA PHE A 599 50.87 51.57 11.32
C PHE A 599 50.91 51.73 9.79
N TRP A 600 49.79 52.13 9.17
CA TRP A 600 49.52 52.12 7.71
C TRP A 600 49.08 50.78 7.06
N GLY A 601 48.34 49.92 7.77
CA GLY A 601 47.83 48.66 7.23
C GLY A 601 46.90 48.77 6.01
N PHE A 602 46.92 47.74 5.16
CA PHE A 602 46.22 47.69 3.88
C PHE A 602 44.87 46.96 3.97
N ASN A 603 43.83 47.47 3.32
CA ASN A 603 42.55 46.74 3.22
C ASN A 603 42.72 45.46 2.38
N GLY A 604 41.96 44.43 2.71
CA GLY A 604 42.02 43.15 2.01
C GLY A 604 40.70 42.37 2.05
N ASN A 605 40.56 41.46 1.09
CA ASN A 605 39.43 40.55 0.96
C ASN A 605 39.93 39.10 1.09
N TYR A 606 39.16 38.29 1.81
CA TYR A 606 39.47 36.91 2.14
C TYR A 606 38.25 36.06 1.80
N TRP A 607 38.43 35.13 0.86
CA TRP A 607 37.33 34.37 0.27
C TRP A 607 37.36 32.92 0.71
N LEU A 608 36.16 32.37 0.91
CA LEU A 608 35.89 30.95 0.96
C LEU A 608 34.96 30.62 -0.21
N TYR A 609 35.43 29.82 -1.14
CA TYR A 609 34.62 29.21 -2.19
C TYR A 609 34.13 27.85 -1.71
N LEU A 610 32.87 27.51 -1.98
CA LEU A 610 32.20 26.28 -1.54
C LEU A 610 31.49 25.63 -2.73
N ASP A 611 31.57 24.30 -2.77
CA ASP A 611 30.93 23.48 -3.80
C ASP A 611 30.68 22.05 -3.29
N ASN A 612 29.86 21.26 -3.99
CA ASN A 612 29.63 19.82 -3.79
C ASN A 612 29.34 19.47 -2.32
N ILE A 613 28.40 20.20 -1.72
CA ILE A 613 27.94 20.02 -0.36
C ILE A 613 27.02 18.81 -0.31
N LYS A 614 27.29 17.86 0.58
CA LYS A 614 26.50 16.65 0.80
C LYS A 614 26.25 16.43 2.28
N VAL A 615 25.02 16.07 2.61
CA VAL A 615 24.59 15.78 3.98
C VAL A 615 23.99 14.38 4.03
N SER A 616 24.54 13.55 4.92
CA SER A 616 24.09 12.17 5.16
C SER A 616 23.81 11.96 6.63
N ILE A 617 22.79 11.16 6.95
CA ILE A 617 22.58 10.65 8.30
C ILE A 617 23.73 9.70 8.66
N VAL A 618 24.09 9.67 9.95
CA VAL A 618 25.10 8.77 10.49
C VAL A 618 24.40 7.78 11.39
N ASN A 619 24.35 6.51 10.97
CA ASN A 619 23.95 5.42 11.84
C ASN A 619 25.08 5.07 12.80
N GLU A 620 24.76 4.94 14.09
CA GLU A 620 25.71 4.53 15.14
C GLU A 620 26.02 3.03 15.10
#